data_AF-A0A0Q6W842-F1
#
_entry.id   AF-A0A0Q6W842-F1
#
_cell.length_a   1.000
_cell.length_b   1.000
_cell.length_c   1.000
_cell.angle_alpha   90.00
_cell.angle_beta   90.00
_cell.angle_gamma   90.00
#
_symmetry.space_group_name_H-M   'P 1'
#
loop_
_entity.id
_entity.type
_entity.pdbx_description
1 polymer ?
#
loop_
_entity_poly.entity_id
_entity_poly.type
_entity_poly.pdbx_seq_one_letter_code
_entity_poly.pdbx_strand_id
1 'polypeptide(L)'
;MIRTLIALLSLFALPLTQAQTFTASTDPARAQVKLPEPAKPELPSLILIGDSTVRNGQDDGQGKGAEGQWGWGNPIAAYFDTNKINVVNRAVGGLSSRTYRSSGHWDRTKPFIKRGDWVVMQFGHNDASPVNDNSRARGVLRGTGSEKEDIDNQLTGKPETVYTYGAYLRGYIAEIRAAGATPVVCSPVIRKRWEADGVKVTRAGGNFAAWAAEVARQESVAFIDLNEWGALRYEALGKATVEKLFPADTPQETVHTNWLGAAVNAQLVIAGLIQNKVLPDAVYTRRFAPDGSDDRPVVDARKVKVEAPRDPKLPSLVLIGDSTVRSGGQNGAYGWGERLAPFFDTQRINIVNNAIGGRSSRTFFTEGRWASVLDQLKAGDTLLIQFGHNDGARIGDPAGKNRGSVPGIGPEAVEDTRPDGSKEMVQSFGWYLARYINDAKAKGAHVVVLSPIPHKDRWQTGQPRDFESYTAWGEQVARENGAQFIDLTMLVTEAYRVIGAERVDAYFADARTHTNDAGAVFNATRVVEGLKRLPGKPLQAYLREPTL
;
A
#
# COMPACT_ATOMS: atom_id res chain seq x y z
N MET A 1 31.93 -56.96 25.70
CA MET A 1 31.60 -57.39 24.32
C MET A 1 30.74 -56.29 23.72
N ILE A 2 31.29 -55.43 22.85
CA ILE A 2 31.49 -55.69 21.41
C ILE A 2 30.10 -55.73 20.74
N ARG A 3 29.74 -54.97 19.70
CA ARG A 3 30.37 -53.98 18.81
C ARG A 3 29.23 -53.57 17.84
N THR A 4 29.04 -52.29 17.49
CA THR A 4 29.31 -51.74 16.12
C THR A 4 28.09 -51.88 15.16
N LEU A 5 27.66 -50.98 14.27
CA LEU A 5 28.19 -49.81 13.52
C LEU A 5 26.93 -49.09 12.93
N ILE A 6 26.72 -47.76 13.07
CA ILE A 6 26.95 -46.68 12.08
C ILE A 6 26.36 -46.97 10.68
N ALA A 7 25.40 -46.17 10.19
CA ALA A 7 25.56 -45.08 9.19
C ALA A 7 24.14 -44.72 8.69
N LEU A 8 23.71 -43.53 8.27
CA LEU A 8 24.33 -42.26 7.87
C LEU A 8 23.15 -41.26 7.79
N LEU A 9 23.19 -40.10 8.46
CA LEU A 9 22.43 -38.90 8.08
C LEU A 9 22.98 -37.71 8.89
N SER A 10 24.05 -37.14 8.37
CA SER A 10 24.61 -35.86 8.79
C SER A 10 25.06 -35.15 7.53
N LEU A 11 24.50 -33.96 7.26
CA LEU A 11 24.83 -32.93 6.25
C LEU A 11 23.48 -32.25 5.92
N PHE A 12 23.10 -31.06 6.36
CA PHE A 12 23.81 -29.82 6.69
C PHE A 12 23.06 -29.10 7.83
N ALA A 13 23.67 -28.94 9.00
CA ALA A 13 23.29 -27.90 9.94
C ALA A 13 24.34 -26.79 9.78
N LEU A 14 23.99 -25.73 9.06
CA LEU A 14 24.79 -24.50 9.08
C LEU A 14 24.74 -23.95 10.52
N PRO A 15 25.89 -23.54 11.10
CA PRO A 15 25.87 -22.94 12.42
C PRO A 15 25.10 -21.62 12.32
N LEU A 16 24.07 -21.48 13.17
CA LEU A 16 23.48 -20.18 13.49
C LEU A 16 24.60 -19.31 14.06
N THR A 17 25.24 -18.50 13.21
CA THR A 17 26.07 -17.39 13.67
C THR A 17 25.18 -16.50 14.51
N GLN A 18 25.47 -16.46 15.81
CA GLN A 18 24.89 -15.54 16.76
C GLN A 18 25.05 -14.14 16.17
N ALA A 19 23.94 -13.54 15.71
CA ALA A 19 23.95 -12.18 15.21
C ALA A 19 24.43 -11.29 16.35
N GLN A 20 25.58 -10.64 16.17
CA GLN A 20 26.04 -9.61 17.10
C GLN A 20 24.92 -8.57 17.18
N THR A 21 24.36 -8.42 18.38
CA THR A 21 23.40 -7.37 18.69
C THR A 21 24.14 -6.04 18.63
N PHE A 22 24.09 -5.36 17.49
CA PHE A 22 24.51 -3.97 17.40
C PHE A 22 23.49 -3.13 18.15
N THR A 23 23.89 -2.58 19.29
CA THR A 23 23.10 -1.57 19.99
C THR A 23 23.16 -0.29 19.17
N ALA A 24 22.10 -0.02 18.41
CA ALA A 24 21.99 1.22 17.65
C ALA A 24 21.97 2.41 18.63
N SER A 25 23.01 3.24 18.60
CA SER A 25 23.12 4.42 19.44
C SER A 25 22.41 5.60 18.79
N THR A 26 21.55 6.27 19.55
CA THR A 26 20.92 7.56 19.16
C THR A 26 21.79 8.76 19.49
N ASP A 27 23.01 8.52 20.00
CA ASP A 27 24.04 9.53 20.20
C ASP A 27 24.61 9.95 18.83
N PRO A 28 24.51 11.23 18.43
CA PRO A 28 25.09 11.74 17.20
C PRO A 28 26.60 11.45 17.06
N ALA A 29 27.32 11.29 18.17
CA ALA A 29 28.75 10.97 18.19
C ALA A 29 29.04 9.47 17.97
N ARG A 30 28.04 8.59 18.11
CA ARG A 30 28.19 7.12 18.05
C ARG A 30 27.25 6.42 17.06
N ALA A 31 26.46 7.16 16.29
CA ALA A 31 25.51 6.62 15.31
C ALA A 31 26.22 6.00 14.08
N GLN A 32 26.92 4.87 14.26
CA GLN A 32 27.38 4.03 13.16
C GLN A 32 26.27 3.06 12.74
N VAL A 33 25.21 3.60 12.12
CA VAL A 33 24.16 2.77 11.50
C VAL A 33 24.58 2.45 10.07
N LYS A 34 24.61 1.16 9.71
CA LYS A 34 24.77 0.75 8.31
C LYS A 34 23.44 1.00 7.60
N LEU A 35 23.37 2.13 6.90
CA LEU A 35 22.18 2.53 6.16
C LEU A 35 22.16 1.92 4.75
N PRO A 36 20.97 1.68 4.17
CA PRO A 36 20.82 1.20 2.80
C PRO A 36 21.58 2.04 1.76
N GLU A 37 21.97 1.37 0.68
CA GLU A 37 22.56 1.95 -0.53
C GLU A 37 21.64 1.62 -1.73
N PRO A 38 21.76 2.31 -2.88
CA PRO A 38 21.02 1.94 -4.08
C PRO A 38 21.34 0.50 -4.50
N ALA A 39 20.33 -0.38 -4.53
CA ALA A 39 20.50 -1.78 -4.87
C ALA A 39 20.77 -1.99 -6.38
N LYS A 40 20.24 -1.09 -7.22
CA LYS A 40 20.35 -1.11 -8.69
C LYS A 40 20.89 0.25 -9.15
N PRO A 41 22.22 0.45 -9.20
CA PRO A 41 22.83 1.76 -9.47
C PRO A 41 22.41 2.42 -10.78
N GLU A 42 21.97 1.63 -11.76
CA GLU A 42 21.46 2.05 -13.06
C GLU A 42 20.06 2.68 -12.99
N LEU A 43 19.27 2.36 -11.96
CA LEU A 43 17.94 2.93 -11.76
C LEU A 43 18.02 4.28 -11.04
N PRO A 44 17.06 5.19 -11.28
CA PRO A 44 16.94 6.38 -10.45
C PRO A 44 16.62 6.00 -9.00
N SER A 45 16.97 6.88 -8.07
CA SER A 45 16.77 6.69 -6.63
C SER A 45 15.84 7.76 -6.04
N LEU A 46 14.92 7.32 -5.19
CA LEU A 46 14.27 8.14 -4.17
C LEU A 46 15.07 7.98 -2.87
N ILE A 47 15.83 9.01 -2.50
CA ILE A 47 16.66 9.03 -1.30
C ILE A 47 15.93 9.81 -0.21
N LEU A 48 15.81 9.23 0.99
CA LEU A 48 15.16 9.88 2.13
C LEU A 48 16.22 10.27 3.16
N ILE A 49 16.23 11.52 3.58
CA ILE A 49 17.06 12.00 4.70
C ILE A 49 16.18 12.60 5.78
N GLY A 50 16.56 12.40 7.03
CA GLY A 50 15.76 12.87 8.15
C GLY A 50 16.13 12.26 9.49
N ASP A 51 15.17 12.33 10.41
CA ASP A 51 15.32 11.96 11.81
C ASP A 51 14.65 10.61 12.19
N SER A 52 14.37 10.41 13.48
CA SER A 52 13.75 9.20 14.02
C SER A 52 12.33 8.93 13.51
N THR A 53 11.67 9.92 12.94
CA THR A 53 10.33 9.76 12.35
C THR A 53 10.38 9.39 10.87
N VAL A 54 11.58 9.34 10.28
CA VAL A 54 11.83 8.90 8.89
C VAL A 54 12.61 7.58 8.86
N ARG A 55 13.50 7.33 9.83
CA ARG A 55 14.47 6.20 9.88
C ARG A 55 13.89 4.81 9.61
N ASN A 56 14.79 3.84 9.41
CA ASN A 56 14.42 2.43 9.36
C ASN A 56 14.18 1.87 10.78
N GLY A 57 13.27 0.92 10.95
CA GLY A 57 12.96 0.38 12.28
C GLY A 57 13.96 -0.64 12.81
N GLN A 58 14.97 -1.04 12.02
CA GLN A 58 16.10 -1.83 12.54
C GLN A 58 17.09 -0.95 13.33
N ASP A 59 16.93 0.37 13.27
CA ASP A 59 17.90 1.36 13.77
C ASP A 59 17.63 1.79 15.22
N ASP A 60 16.67 1.18 15.93
CA ASP A 60 16.32 1.55 17.31
C ASP A 60 16.76 0.54 18.37
N GLY A 61 17.25 -0.63 17.96
CA GLY A 61 17.75 -1.66 18.87
C GLY A 61 16.72 -2.16 19.90
N GLN A 62 15.43 -1.82 19.77
CA GLN A 62 14.44 -2.14 20.80
C GLN A 62 13.99 -3.60 20.72
N GLY A 63 14.13 -4.27 19.57
CA GLY A 63 13.69 -5.66 19.39
C GLY A 63 12.18 -5.86 19.55
N LYS A 64 11.38 -4.78 19.52
CA LYS A 64 9.93 -4.78 19.79
C LYS A 64 9.06 -5.08 18.56
N GLY A 65 9.66 -5.40 17.41
CA GLY A 65 8.92 -5.67 16.17
C GLY A 65 8.00 -4.51 15.77
N ALA A 66 6.80 -4.81 15.27
CA ALA A 66 5.84 -3.82 14.80
C ALA A 66 5.36 -2.83 15.88
N GLU A 67 5.43 -3.21 17.16
CA GLU A 67 5.04 -2.40 18.32
C GLU A 67 6.13 -1.40 18.75
N GLY A 68 7.35 -1.51 18.20
CA GLY A 68 8.46 -0.58 18.42
C GLY A 68 8.27 0.78 17.75
N GLN A 69 9.30 1.62 17.75
CA GLN A 69 9.22 2.95 17.11
C GLN A 69 9.68 2.89 15.65
N TRP A 70 8.82 3.34 14.74
CA TRP A 70 9.07 3.29 13.30
C TRP A 70 8.98 4.67 12.67
N GLY A 71 9.91 4.94 11.75
CA GLY A 71 9.83 6.09 10.85
C GLY A 71 9.10 5.75 9.56
N TRP A 72 8.39 6.71 8.98
CA TRP A 72 7.58 6.50 7.77
C TRP A 72 8.41 6.12 6.53
N GLY A 73 9.70 6.48 6.52
CA GLY A 73 10.60 6.12 5.42
C GLY A 73 10.86 4.61 5.33
N ASN A 74 10.52 3.82 6.36
CA ASN A 74 10.61 2.36 6.29
C ASN A 74 9.45 1.74 5.48
N PRO A 75 8.17 1.90 5.85
CA PRO A 75 7.06 1.30 5.10
C PRO A 75 6.86 1.89 3.71
N ILE A 76 7.41 3.07 3.40
CA ILE A 76 7.16 3.74 2.11
C ILE A 76 7.68 2.95 0.90
N ALA A 77 8.74 2.13 1.08
CA ALA A 77 9.31 1.33 -0.02
C ALA A 77 8.29 0.34 -0.62
N ALA A 78 7.31 -0.11 0.16
CA ALA A 78 6.26 -1.03 -0.31
C ALA A 78 5.31 -0.40 -1.35
N TYR A 79 5.32 0.93 -1.49
CA TYR A 79 4.46 1.67 -2.42
C TYR A 79 5.13 1.98 -3.76
N PHE A 80 6.33 1.42 -3.99
CA PHE A 80 7.11 1.62 -5.22
C PHE A 80 7.44 0.28 -5.91
N ASP A 81 7.52 0.33 -7.24
CA ASP A 81 8.03 -0.77 -8.05
C ASP A 81 9.56 -0.73 -8.05
N THR A 82 10.17 -1.62 -7.27
CA THR A 82 11.64 -1.70 -7.10
C THR A 82 12.38 -2.21 -8.34
N ASN A 83 11.65 -2.51 -9.43
CA ASN A 83 12.25 -2.72 -10.75
C ASN A 83 12.43 -1.43 -11.54
N LYS A 84 11.83 -0.32 -11.11
CA LYS A 84 11.89 0.97 -11.79
C LYS A 84 12.59 2.06 -10.98
N ILE A 85 12.68 1.91 -9.67
CA ILE A 85 13.28 2.89 -8.77
C ILE A 85 13.92 2.24 -7.54
N ASN A 86 15.03 2.79 -7.05
CA ASN A 86 15.54 2.48 -5.72
C ASN A 86 14.84 3.35 -4.66
N VAL A 87 14.44 2.77 -3.53
CA VAL A 87 13.99 3.55 -2.36
C VAL A 87 15.06 3.40 -1.27
N VAL A 88 15.80 4.48 -1.01
CA VAL A 88 17.01 4.46 -0.18
C VAL A 88 16.82 5.36 1.04
N ASN A 89 16.36 4.77 2.14
CA ASN A 89 16.14 5.51 3.38
C ASN A 89 17.44 5.67 4.18
N ARG A 90 17.99 6.89 4.16
CA ARG A 90 19.24 7.29 4.80
C ARG A 90 19.01 8.12 6.07
N ALA A 91 17.77 8.22 6.56
CA ALA A 91 17.46 8.92 7.79
C ALA A 91 18.02 8.21 9.02
N VAL A 92 18.36 8.98 10.05
CA VAL A 92 18.99 8.45 11.27
C VAL A 92 18.29 9.00 12.50
N GLY A 93 17.94 8.10 13.43
CA GLY A 93 17.31 8.47 14.68
C GLY A 93 18.13 9.46 15.50
N GLY A 94 17.47 10.48 16.05
CA GLY A 94 18.08 11.44 16.98
C GLY A 94 18.81 12.61 16.33
N LEU A 95 19.05 12.59 15.02
CA LEU A 95 19.75 13.66 14.30
C LEU A 95 18.83 14.82 13.90
N SER A 96 19.39 16.03 13.84
CA SER A 96 18.77 17.25 13.32
C SER A 96 19.34 17.59 11.93
N SER A 97 18.80 18.63 11.28
CA SER A 97 19.35 19.12 10.01
C SER A 97 20.84 19.50 10.12
N ARG A 98 21.26 20.00 11.30
CA ARG A 98 22.65 20.25 11.68
C ARG A 98 23.43 18.96 11.91
N THR A 99 22.99 18.12 12.85
CA THR A 99 23.83 16.99 13.27
C THR A 99 23.93 15.89 12.24
N TYR A 100 22.99 15.81 11.29
CA TYR A 100 23.11 14.96 10.11
C TYR A 100 24.32 15.34 9.22
N ARG A 101 24.68 16.63 9.19
CA ARG A 101 25.92 17.13 8.55
C ARG A 101 27.13 16.93 9.43
N SER A 102 27.12 17.44 10.66
CA SER A 102 28.33 17.46 11.50
C SER A 102 28.84 16.08 11.93
N SER A 103 27.98 15.05 11.88
CA SER A 103 28.37 13.64 12.06
C SER A 103 28.73 12.89 10.76
N GLY A 104 28.80 13.61 9.63
CA GLY A 104 29.21 13.10 8.33
C GLY A 104 28.19 12.19 7.63
N HIS A 105 26.94 12.08 8.11
CA HIS A 105 25.92 11.28 7.42
C HIS A 105 25.57 11.86 6.06
N TRP A 106 25.53 13.20 5.94
CA TRP A 106 25.38 13.85 4.63
C TRP A 106 26.54 13.51 3.69
N ASP A 107 27.79 13.57 4.15
CA ASP A 107 28.97 13.25 3.33
C ASP A 107 28.98 11.79 2.86
N ARG A 108 28.40 10.87 3.66
CA ARG A 108 28.20 9.47 3.26
C ARG A 108 26.98 9.25 2.37
N THR A 109 26.02 10.17 2.33
CA THR A 109 24.80 10.06 1.51
C THR A 109 24.98 10.72 0.14
N LYS A 110 25.65 11.87 0.09
CA LYS A 110 25.87 12.69 -1.11
C LYS A 110 26.48 11.92 -2.29
N PRO A 111 27.45 10.98 -2.11
CA PRO A 111 28.01 10.21 -3.22
C PRO A 111 27.01 9.31 -3.96
N PHE A 112 25.87 8.97 -3.35
CA PHE A 112 24.83 8.17 -4.00
C PHE A 112 23.86 8.98 -4.85
N ILE A 113 23.87 10.32 -4.74
CA ILE A 113 22.94 11.20 -5.43
C ILE A 113 23.48 11.45 -6.85
N LYS A 114 22.68 11.12 -7.86
CA LYS A 114 22.99 11.40 -9.27
C LYS A 114 21.87 12.14 -9.98
N ARG A 115 22.16 12.61 -11.19
CA ARG A 115 21.19 13.27 -12.06
C ARG A 115 19.95 12.39 -12.27
N GLY A 116 18.77 12.97 -12.07
CA GLY A 116 17.49 12.27 -12.20
C GLY A 116 17.02 11.57 -10.92
N ASP A 117 17.79 11.60 -9.83
CA ASP A 117 17.32 11.14 -8.52
C ASP A 117 16.43 12.20 -7.85
N TRP A 118 15.72 11.77 -6.81
CA TRP A 118 14.93 12.62 -5.91
C TRP A 118 15.41 12.47 -4.48
N VAL A 119 15.47 13.59 -3.74
CA VAL A 119 15.86 13.58 -2.34
C VAL A 119 14.79 14.25 -1.50
N VAL A 120 14.10 13.47 -0.68
CA VAL A 120 13.10 13.97 0.27
C VAL A 120 13.76 14.19 1.62
N MET A 121 13.70 15.43 2.12
CA MET A 121 14.27 15.81 3.41
C MET A 121 13.17 16.16 4.41
N GLN A 122 13.22 15.56 5.59
CA GLN A 122 12.36 15.90 6.72
C GLN A 122 13.19 16.02 8.01
N PHE A 123 13.27 17.24 8.55
CA PHE A 123 13.91 17.56 9.82
C PHE A 123 13.02 18.50 10.62
N GLY A 124 13.35 18.77 11.88
CA GLY A 124 12.65 19.76 12.71
C GLY A 124 12.38 19.31 14.15
N HIS A 125 12.18 18.02 14.42
CA HIS A 125 11.90 17.56 15.78
C HIS A 125 13.10 17.72 16.71
N ASN A 126 14.28 17.36 16.21
CA ASN A 126 15.52 17.41 16.97
C ASN A 126 16.15 18.80 16.92
N ASP A 127 15.96 19.52 15.82
CA ASP A 127 16.34 20.92 15.60
C ASP A 127 15.76 21.87 16.65
N ALA A 128 14.61 21.51 17.24
CA ALA A 128 13.95 22.27 18.30
C ALA A 128 14.68 22.22 19.67
N SER A 129 15.73 21.41 19.82
CA SER A 129 16.53 21.30 21.04
C SER A 129 17.33 22.59 21.31
N PRO A 130 17.90 22.78 22.51
CA PRO A 130 18.86 23.86 22.75
C PRO A 130 20.00 23.85 21.73
N VAL A 131 20.44 25.05 21.33
CA VAL A 131 21.52 25.25 20.34
C VAL A 131 22.84 24.64 20.84
N ASN A 132 23.10 24.75 22.14
CA ASN A 132 24.28 24.18 22.78
C ASN A 132 23.88 23.53 24.10
N ASP A 133 24.27 22.26 24.27
CA ASP A 133 24.06 21.48 25.48
C ASP A 133 25.12 20.36 25.54
N ASN A 134 25.36 19.79 26.72
CA ASN A 134 26.37 18.75 26.93
C ASN A 134 25.84 17.32 26.75
N SER A 135 24.61 17.16 26.23
CA SER A 135 23.93 15.86 26.13
C SER A 135 23.82 15.35 24.69
N ARG A 136 23.39 16.20 23.76
CA ARG A 136 23.14 15.88 22.35
C ARG A 136 23.57 17.00 21.41
N ALA A 137 23.64 18.26 21.87
CA ALA A 137 24.11 19.43 21.12
C ALA A 137 23.52 19.56 19.69
N ARG A 138 22.20 19.33 19.56
CA ARG A 138 21.55 19.12 18.24
C ARG A 138 20.62 20.24 17.77
N GLY A 139 20.41 21.26 18.59
CA GLY A 139 19.58 22.40 18.23
C GLY A 139 20.16 23.25 17.11
N VAL A 140 19.30 24.04 16.48
CA VAL A 140 19.68 25.00 15.44
C VAL A 140 19.13 26.38 15.78
N LEU A 141 19.64 27.43 15.12
CA LEU A 141 19.04 28.75 15.25
C LEU A 141 17.65 28.77 14.61
N ARG A 142 16.73 29.50 15.22
CA ARG A 142 15.33 29.56 14.78
C ARG A 142 15.19 30.45 13.55
N GLY A 143 14.27 30.10 12.65
CA GLY A 143 13.93 30.91 11.48
C GLY A 143 14.48 30.39 10.15
N THR A 144 14.19 31.17 9.10
CA THR A 144 14.56 30.86 7.71
C THR A 144 15.65 31.75 7.14
N GLY A 145 16.18 32.70 7.92
CA GLY A 145 17.22 33.65 7.50
C GLY A 145 18.62 33.02 7.42
N SER A 146 19.66 33.84 7.23
CA SER A 146 21.05 33.39 7.07
C SER A 146 21.91 33.56 8.33
N GLU A 147 21.27 33.75 9.48
CA GLU A 147 21.93 33.96 10.77
C GLU A 147 22.77 32.74 11.16
N LYS A 148 23.86 33.02 11.88
CA LYS A 148 24.78 32.03 12.41
C LYS A 148 25.33 32.47 13.77
N GLU A 149 25.75 31.51 14.57
CA GLU A 149 26.34 31.70 15.89
C GLU A 149 27.53 30.75 16.03
N ASP A 150 28.69 31.28 16.44
CA ASP A 150 29.85 30.46 16.79
C ASP A 150 29.74 30.05 18.26
N ILE A 151 29.85 28.75 18.54
CA ILE A 151 29.76 28.18 19.87
C ILE A 151 30.99 27.35 20.19
N ASP A 152 31.32 27.25 21.47
CA ASP A 152 32.12 26.14 22.00
C ASP A 152 31.15 24.99 22.29
N ASN A 153 31.14 23.96 21.43
CA ASN A 153 30.20 22.86 21.54
C ASN A 153 30.45 22.08 22.84
N GLN A 154 29.49 22.13 23.77
CA GLN A 154 29.63 21.54 25.10
C GLN A 154 29.71 20.02 25.10
N LEU A 155 29.20 19.35 24.05
CA LEU A 155 29.28 17.90 23.90
C LEU A 155 30.65 17.45 23.34
N THR A 156 31.20 18.18 22.37
CA THR A 156 32.44 17.78 21.68
C THR A 156 33.70 18.49 22.16
N GLY A 157 33.55 19.58 22.90
CA GLY A 157 34.65 20.46 23.34
C GLY A 157 35.33 21.22 22.21
N LYS A 158 34.71 21.31 21.03
CA LYS A 158 35.28 21.95 19.83
C LYS A 158 34.49 23.20 19.42
N PRO A 159 35.14 24.21 18.83
CA PRO A 159 34.43 25.31 18.19
C PRO A 159 33.55 24.81 17.04
N GLU A 160 32.34 25.35 16.92
CA GLU A 160 31.39 25.03 15.85
C GLU A 160 30.55 26.25 15.48
N THR A 161 30.33 26.48 14.17
CA THR A 161 29.37 27.47 13.69
C THR A 161 28.00 26.84 13.47
N VAL A 162 26.97 27.35 14.15
CA VAL A 162 25.58 26.91 14.05
C VAL A 162 24.77 27.88 13.21
N TYR A 163 24.03 27.36 12.23
CA TYR A 163 23.17 28.17 11.36
C TYR A 163 21.68 28.06 11.73
N THR A 164 20.85 28.89 11.10
CA THR A 164 19.39 28.70 11.15
C THR A 164 18.94 27.40 10.50
N TYR A 165 17.75 26.94 10.91
CA TYR A 165 17.07 25.83 10.26
C TYR A 165 16.96 26.01 8.75
N GLY A 166 16.54 27.20 8.29
CA GLY A 166 16.42 27.46 6.86
C GLY A 166 17.76 27.46 6.12
N ALA A 167 18.83 27.95 6.74
CA ALA A 167 20.17 27.88 6.15
C ALA A 167 20.65 26.43 5.96
N TYR A 168 20.39 25.54 6.93
CA TYR A 168 20.71 24.11 6.76
C TYR A 168 19.91 23.47 5.62
N LEU A 169 18.60 23.70 5.56
CA LEU A 169 17.76 23.18 4.47
C LEU A 169 18.21 23.69 3.10
N ARG A 170 18.48 24.99 2.95
CA ARG A 170 19.01 25.59 1.71
C ARG A 170 20.35 24.98 1.30
N GLY A 171 21.22 24.67 2.26
CA GLY A 171 22.47 23.95 2.01
C GLY A 171 22.24 22.57 1.38
N TYR A 172 21.29 21.78 1.90
CA TYR A 172 20.95 20.49 1.30
C TYR A 172 20.40 20.68 -0.11
N ILE A 173 19.44 21.59 -0.29
CA ILE A 173 18.81 21.89 -1.57
C ILE A 173 19.86 22.26 -2.63
N ALA A 174 20.79 23.15 -2.30
CA ALA A 174 21.86 23.58 -3.21
C ALA A 174 22.75 22.41 -3.65
N GLU A 175 23.15 21.54 -2.71
CA GLU A 175 24.00 20.39 -3.01
C GLU A 175 23.29 19.30 -3.81
N ILE A 176 22.00 19.08 -3.56
CA ILE A 176 21.16 18.15 -4.34
C ILE A 176 21.02 18.64 -5.78
N ARG A 177 20.75 19.94 -5.97
CA ARG A 177 20.70 20.57 -7.30
C ARG A 177 22.04 20.47 -8.02
N ALA A 178 23.15 20.69 -7.32
CA ALA A 178 24.49 20.56 -7.89
C ALA A 178 24.77 19.14 -8.40
N ALA A 179 24.19 18.11 -7.78
CA ALA A 179 24.26 16.72 -8.25
C ALA A 179 23.29 16.41 -9.43
N GLY A 180 22.46 17.37 -9.84
CA GLY A 180 21.44 17.20 -10.88
C GLY A 180 20.18 16.46 -10.42
N ALA A 181 19.98 16.32 -9.12
CA ALA A 181 18.82 15.66 -8.51
C ALA A 181 17.74 16.69 -8.10
N THR A 182 16.54 16.19 -7.83
CA THR A 182 15.38 17.01 -7.44
C THR A 182 15.22 17.01 -5.92
N PRO A 183 15.44 18.14 -5.23
CA PRO A 183 15.16 18.26 -3.80
C PRO A 183 13.66 18.40 -3.53
N VAL A 184 13.20 17.78 -2.46
CA VAL A 184 11.82 17.85 -1.96
C VAL A 184 11.86 18.09 -0.46
N VAL A 185 11.12 19.09 0.01
CA VAL A 185 11.01 19.40 1.45
C VAL A 185 9.73 18.78 1.99
N CYS A 186 9.83 18.05 3.09
CA CYS A 186 8.69 17.49 3.81
C CYS A 186 8.65 18.08 5.22
N SER A 187 7.49 18.57 5.68
CA SER A 187 7.35 19.06 7.05
C SER A 187 7.44 17.91 8.08
N PRO A 188 7.88 18.17 9.33
CA PRO A 188 7.86 17.15 10.39
C PRO A 188 6.49 16.52 10.59
N VAL A 189 6.46 15.24 10.98
CA VAL A 189 5.21 14.57 11.38
C VAL A 189 4.49 15.36 12.47
N ILE A 190 3.15 15.34 12.44
CA ILE A 190 2.35 15.97 13.50
C ILE A 190 2.52 15.20 14.81
N ARG A 191 2.55 15.93 15.93
CA ARG A 191 2.53 15.30 17.26
C ARG A 191 1.09 14.92 17.62
N LYS A 192 0.85 13.81 18.32
CA LYS A 192 -0.50 13.45 18.85
C LYS A 192 -0.92 14.29 20.06
N ARG A 193 -0.86 15.62 19.93
CA ARG A 193 -1.32 16.58 20.93
C ARG A 193 -2.68 17.09 20.52
N TRP A 194 -3.65 16.99 21.41
CA TRP A 194 -5.03 17.36 21.16
C TRP A 194 -5.34 18.66 21.88
N GLU A 195 -6.14 19.51 21.26
CA GLU A 195 -6.76 20.66 21.90
C GLU A 195 -7.73 20.18 23.01
N ALA A 196 -8.19 21.13 23.83
CA ALA A 196 -9.08 20.82 24.96
C ALA A 196 -10.38 20.11 24.55
N ASP A 197 -10.84 20.31 23.30
CA ASP A 197 -12.03 19.65 22.75
C ASP A 197 -11.82 18.15 22.44
N GLY A 198 -10.56 17.69 22.37
CA GLY A 198 -10.23 16.33 21.97
C GLY A 198 -10.55 15.99 20.50
N VAL A 199 -10.93 16.98 19.70
CA VAL A 199 -11.32 16.87 18.29
C VAL A 199 -10.22 17.42 17.39
N LYS A 200 -9.63 18.56 17.75
CA LYS A 200 -8.55 19.18 16.96
C LYS A 200 -7.18 18.77 17.46
N VAL A 201 -6.27 18.54 16.51
CA VAL A 201 -4.87 18.30 16.80
C VAL A 201 -4.13 19.63 16.80
N THR A 202 -3.32 19.86 17.83
CA THR A 202 -2.52 21.07 17.99
C THR A 202 -1.48 21.16 16.88
N ARG A 203 -1.80 21.95 15.85
CA ARG A 203 -0.84 22.46 14.87
C ARG A 203 -0.09 23.56 15.60
N ALA A 204 1.02 23.22 16.22
CA ALA A 204 1.76 24.18 17.01
C ALA A 204 2.23 25.32 16.07
N GLY A 205 1.53 26.46 16.11
CA GLY A 205 1.75 27.60 15.21
C GLY A 205 3.17 28.15 15.35
N GLY A 206 3.78 28.54 14.23
CA GLY A 206 5.11 29.18 14.20
C GLY A 206 6.32 28.26 14.27
N ASN A 207 6.19 26.97 13.96
CA ASN A 207 7.26 25.97 14.11
C ASN A 207 7.99 25.58 12.82
N PHE A 208 8.97 24.68 12.96
CA PHE A 208 9.77 24.05 11.91
C PHE A 208 9.00 23.59 10.67
N ALA A 209 7.72 23.20 10.79
CA ALA A 209 6.86 22.90 9.65
C ALA A 209 6.63 24.14 8.75
N ALA A 210 6.30 25.29 9.35
CA ALA A 210 6.11 26.55 8.64
C ALA A 210 7.44 27.06 8.05
N TRP A 211 8.55 26.91 8.76
CA TRP A 211 9.87 27.25 8.21
C TRP A 211 10.28 26.33 7.06
N ALA A 212 9.95 25.04 7.13
CA ALA A 212 10.18 24.11 6.02
C ALA A 212 9.36 24.52 4.79
N ALA A 213 8.07 24.84 4.98
CA ALA A 213 7.21 25.35 3.91
C ALA A 213 7.74 26.64 3.29
N GLU A 214 8.17 27.58 4.13
CA GLU A 214 8.71 28.87 3.70
C GLU A 214 10.02 28.70 2.92
N VAL A 215 10.94 27.84 3.38
CA VAL A 215 12.17 27.51 2.63
C VAL A 215 11.82 26.86 1.30
N ALA A 216 10.88 25.91 1.28
CA ALA A 216 10.47 25.25 0.05
C ALA A 216 9.94 26.24 -0.99
N ARG A 217 9.14 27.22 -0.53
CA ARG A 217 8.63 28.33 -1.34
C ARG A 217 9.75 29.25 -1.84
N GLN A 218 10.66 29.67 -0.95
CA GLN A 218 11.81 30.52 -1.29
C GLN A 218 12.72 29.87 -2.33
N GLU A 219 12.98 28.57 -2.16
CA GLU A 219 13.84 27.80 -3.04
C GLU A 219 13.11 27.29 -4.28
N SER A 220 11.79 27.45 -4.40
CA SER A 220 10.97 26.89 -5.50
C SER A 220 11.18 25.38 -5.66
N VAL A 221 11.05 24.65 -4.55
CA VAL A 221 11.11 23.17 -4.51
C VAL A 221 9.77 22.61 -4.04
N ALA A 222 9.48 21.36 -4.41
CA ALA A 222 8.24 20.71 -3.98
C ALA A 222 8.16 20.63 -2.45
N PHE A 223 6.95 20.84 -1.91
CA PHE A 223 6.66 20.78 -0.49
C PHE A 223 5.58 19.75 -0.20
N ILE A 224 5.86 18.86 0.75
CA ILE A 224 4.90 17.89 1.30
C ILE A 224 4.55 18.36 2.71
N ASP A 225 3.31 18.81 2.89
CA ASP A 225 2.83 19.26 4.20
C ASP A 225 2.33 18.11 5.07
N LEU A 226 3.24 17.21 5.42
CA LEU A 226 2.94 16.05 6.26
C LEU A 226 2.40 16.45 7.65
N ASN A 227 2.78 17.63 8.15
CA ASN A 227 2.26 18.17 9.40
C ASN A 227 0.76 18.47 9.32
N GLU A 228 0.33 19.27 8.32
CA GLU A 228 -1.09 19.60 8.17
C GLU A 228 -1.92 18.37 7.79
N TRP A 229 -1.44 17.57 6.85
CA TRP A 229 -2.17 16.39 6.39
C TRP A 229 -2.24 15.32 7.47
N GLY A 230 -1.18 15.17 8.26
CA GLY A 230 -1.19 14.33 9.46
C GLY A 230 -2.21 14.81 10.49
N ALA A 231 -2.32 16.13 10.71
CA ALA A 231 -3.31 16.70 11.62
C ALA A 231 -4.73 16.38 11.14
N LEU A 232 -5.05 16.68 9.87
CA LEU A 232 -6.35 16.36 9.28
C LEU A 232 -6.67 14.86 9.34
N ARG A 233 -5.67 14.01 9.10
CA ARG A 233 -5.82 12.56 9.20
C ARG A 233 -6.12 12.13 10.62
N TYR A 234 -5.38 12.63 11.61
CA TYR A 234 -5.62 12.29 13.01
C TYR A 234 -6.99 12.75 13.48
N GLU A 235 -7.42 13.96 13.10
CA GLU A 235 -8.77 14.47 13.38
C GLU A 235 -9.86 13.57 12.82
N ALA A 236 -9.69 13.09 11.57
CA ALA A 236 -10.63 12.17 10.94
C ALA A 236 -10.65 10.78 11.59
N LEU A 237 -9.50 10.29 12.08
CA LEU A 237 -9.40 9.01 12.79
C LEU A 237 -9.97 9.07 14.21
N GLY A 238 -9.92 10.25 14.83
CA GLY A 238 -10.29 10.47 16.22
C GLY A 238 -9.23 9.97 17.20
N LYS A 239 -9.24 10.57 18.41
CA LYS A 239 -8.22 10.36 19.44
C LYS A 239 -7.98 8.89 19.80
N ALA A 240 -9.03 8.12 20.04
CA ALA A 240 -8.91 6.72 20.44
C ALA A 240 -8.20 5.84 19.39
N THR A 241 -8.42 6.11 18.10
CA THR A 241 -7.75 5.42 17.00
C THR A 241 -6.29 5.86 16.88
N VAL A 242 -6.04 7.17 17.01
CA VAL A 242 -4.70 7.74 16.93
C VAL A 242 -3.80 7.22 18.06
N GLU A 243 -4.31 6.99 19.26
CA GLU A 243 -3.52 6.40 20.36
C GLU A 243 -2.89 5.05 19.96
N LYS A 244 -3.58 4.24 19.14
CA LYS A 244 -3.10 2.94 18.65
C LYS A 244 -2.02 3.05 17.56
N LEU A 245 -1.76 4.26 17.05
CA LEU A 245 -0.70 4.53 16.05
C LEU A 245 0.67 4.77 16.71
N PHE A 246 0.75 4.66 18.04
CA PHE A 246 1.95 4.90 18.84
C PHE A 246 2.23 3.68 19.72
N PRO A 247 3.48 3.51 20.21
CA PRO A 247 3.81 2.41 21.11
C PRO A 247 2.92 2.42 22.37
N ALA A 248 2.24 1.30 22.62
CA ALA A 248 1.28 1.18 23.72
C ALA A 248 1.96 1.20 25.11
N ASP A 249 3.24 0.80 25.17
CA ASP A 249 4.05 0.79 26.39
C ASP A 249 4.53 2.18 26.83
N THR A 250 4.36 3.19 25.97
CA THR A 250 4.78 4.57 26.22
C THR A 250 3.62 5.54 25.93
N PRO A 251 2.55 5.56 26.75
CA PRO A 251 1.34 6.35 26.47
C PRO A 251 1.60 7.86 26.28
N GLN A 252 2.67 8.38 26.90
CA GLN A 252 3.06 9.79 26.84
C GLN A 252 3.90 10.13 25.60
N GLU A 253 4.31 9.15 24.80
CA GLU A 253 4.99 9.38 23.52
C GLU A 253 4.08 10.22 22.63
N THR A 254 4.59 11.27 21.97
CA THR A 254 3.75 12.13 21.11
C THR A 254 4.29 12.31 19.70
N VAL A 255 5.49 11.78 19.42
CA VAL A 255 6.25 11.99 18.18
C VAL A 255 6.44 10.66 17.45
N HIS A 256 6.94 9.63 18.13
CA HIS A 256 7.34 8.38 17.50
C HIS A 256 6.17 7.42 17.36
N THR A 257 5.77 7.16 16.13
CA THR A 257 4.74 6.19 15.79
C THR A 257 5.23 4.75 15.90
N ASN A 258 4.32 3.81 16.09
CA ASN A 258 4.59 2.40 15.81
C ASN A 258 4.57 2.12 14.30
N TRP A 259 4.71 0.86 13.87
CA TRP A 259 4.69 0.52 12.43
C TRP A 259 3.43 1.04 11.75
N LEU A 260 2.30 0.94 12.45
CA LEU A 260 1.00 1.34 11.95
C LEU A 260 0.92 2.86 11.72
N GLY A 261 1.34 3.68 12.69
CA GLY A 261 1.40 5.13 12.50
C GLY A 261 2.44 5.55 11.44
N ALA A 262 3.57 4.85 11.34
CA ALA A 262 4.56 5.08 10.30
C ALA A 262 3.98 4.81 8.90
N ALA A 263 3.17 3.77 8.75
CA ALA A 263 2.48 3.45 7.51
C ALA A 263 1.48 4.56 7.12
N VAL A 264 0.70 5.09 8.08
CA VAL A 264 -0.21 6.23 7.84
C VAL A 264 0.56 7.45 7.35
N ASN A 265 1.66 7.81 8.01
CA ASN A 265 2.51 8.92 7.58
C ASN A 265 3.10 8.68 6.18
N ALA A 266 3.52 7.45 5.86
CA ALA A 266 4.03 7.11 4.54
C ALA A 266 2.97 7.25 3.43
N GLN A 267 1.71 6.89 3.70
CA GLN A 267 0.59 7.08 2.77
C GLN A 267 0.40 8.57 2.43
N LEU A 268 0.46 9.44 3.46
CA LEU A 268 0.37 10.89 3.27
C LEU A 268 1.56 11.45 2.47
N VAL A 269 2.77 10.94 2.70
CA VAL A 269 3.94 11.31 1.88
C VAL A 269 3.77 10.88 0.43
N ILE A 270 3.29 9.66 0.16
CA ILE A 270 3.00 9.22 -1.22
C ILE A 270 1.96 10.12 -1.88
N ALA A 271 0.87 10.45 -1.18
CA ALA A 271 -0.12 11.39 -1.68
C ALA A 271 0.51 12.75 -2.03
N GLY A 272 1.46 13.23 -1.21
CA GLY A 272 2.18 14.48 -1.44
C GLY A 272 3.12 14.41 -2.65
N LEU A 273 3.85 13.31 -2.82
CA LEU A 273 4.72 13.06 -3.98
C LEU A 273 3.90 13.02 -5.28
N ILE A 274 2.72 12.38 -5.25
CA ILE A 274 1.79 12.31 -6.38
C ILE A 274 1.21 13.69 -6.69
N GLN A 275 0.68 14.40 -5.68
CA GLN A 275 0.05 15.72 -5.87
C GLN A 275 1.04 16.73 -6.48
N ASN A 276 2.28 16.71 -6.01
CA ASN A 276 3.34 17.58 -6.50
C ASN A 276 3.99 17.07 -7.80
N LYS A 277 3.55 15.92 -8.34
CA LYS A 277 4.13 15.27 -9.53
C LYS A 277 5.66 15.11 -9.44
N VAL A 278 6.14 14.75 -8.25
CA VAL A 278 7.58 14.65 -7.98
C VAL A 278 8.20 13.53 -8.80
N LEU A 279 7.59 12.34 -8.78
CA LEU A 279 8.07 11.15 -9.50
C LEU A 279 7.11 10.75 -10.64
N PRO A 280 7.60 10.04 -11.68
CA PRO A 280 6.76 9.50 -12.74
C PRO A 280 5.70 8.53 -12.22
N ASP A 281 4.46 8.60 -12.72
CA ASP A 281 3.35 7.77 -12.23
C ASP A 281 3.63 6.26 -12.26
N ALA A 282 4.43 5.80 -13.23
CA ALA A 282 4.73 4.39 -13.45
C ALA A 282 5.55 3.71 -12.34
N VAL A 283 6.13 4.47 -11.40
CA VAL A 283 6.94 3.93 -10.30
C VAL A 283 6.09 3.56 -9.08
N TYR A 284 4.85 4.06 -8.96
CA TYR A 284 3.99 3.76 -7.81
C TYR A 284 3.25 2.44 -7.97
N THR A 285 3.27 1.59 -6.95
CA THR A 285 2.45 0.37 -6.90
C THR A 285 1.08 0.61 -6.30
N ARG A 286 0.94 1.68 -5.50
CA ARG A 286 -0.31 2.09 -4.87
C ARG A 286 -0.39 3.61 -4.77
N ARG A 287 -1.60 4.14 -4.96
CA ARG A 287 -1.88 5.58 -4.93
C ARG A 287 -2.79 5.93 -3.77
N PHE A 288 -2.60 7.11 -3.22
CA PHE A 288 -3.36 7.63 -2.10
C PHE A 288 -3.84 9.05 -2.40
N ALA A 289 -5.06 9.38 -1.96
CA ALA A 289 -5.60 10.73 -1.97
C ALA A 289 -4.96 11.57 -0.85
N PRO A 290 -5.08 12.93 -0.89
CA PRO A 290 -4.47 13.81 0.12
C PRO A 290 -4.89 13.54 1.58
N ASP A 291 -6.03 12.88 1.80
CA ASP A 291 -6.49 12.42 3.11
C ASP A 291 -5.85 11.08 3.56
N GLY A 292 -4.86 10.60 2.80
CA GLY A 292 -4.18 9.32 2.99
C GLY A 292 -5.02 8.11 2.58
N SER A 293 -6.24 8.30 2.08
CA SER A 293 -7.09 7.18 1.67
C SER A 293 -6.64 6.57 0.35
N ASP A 294 -6.88 5.27 0.17
CA ASP A 294 -6.68 4.61 -1.12
C ASP A 294 -7.57 5.29 -2.17
N ASP A 295 -6.99 5.73 -3.29
CA ASP A 295 -7.69 6.59 -4.26
C ASP A 295 -8.75 5.86 -5.10
N ARG A 296 -8.79 4.51 -5.06
CA ARG A 296 -9.76 3.73 -5.80
C ARG A 296 -11.19 4.03 -5.30
N PRO A 297 -12.15 4.31 -6.21
CA PRO A 297 -13.50 4.71 -5.82
C PRO A 297 -14.27 3.57 -5.17
N VAL A 298 -15.08 3.89 -4.15
CA VAL A 298 -16.09 2.99 -3.58
C VAL A 298 -17.46 3.56 -3.91
N VAL A 299 -18.27 2.80 -4.62
CA VAL A 299 -19.64 3.21 -4.96
C VAL A 299 -20.54 3.01 -3.73
N ASP A 300 -21.46 3.93 -3.43
CA ASP A 300 -22.43 3.71 -2.34
C ASP A 300 -23.30 2.49 -2.68
N ALA A 301 -23.29 1.50 -1.79
CA ALA A 301 -23.94 0.23 -2.04
C ALA A 301 -25.43 0.39 -2.33
N ARG A 302 -26.05 1.26 -1.55
CA ARG A 302 -27.50 1.48 -1.51
C ARG A 302 -28.03 2.14 -2.78
N LYS A 303 -27.14 2.73 -3.58
CA LYS A 303 -27.48 3.41 -4.83
C LYS A 303 -27.34 2.51 -6.06
N VAL A 304 -26.74 1.32 -5.92
CA VAL A 304 -26.59 0.36 -7.02
C VAL A 304 -27.68 -0.70 -6.88
N LYS A 305 -28.63 -0.69 -7.81
CA LYS A 305 -29.70 -1.68 -7.89
C LYS A 305 -29.10 -3.07 -8.09
N VAL A 306 -29.59 -4.04 -7.32
CA VAL A 306 -29.28 -5.46 -7.51
C VAL A 306 -29.90 -5.88 -8.85
N GLU A 307 -29.07 -6.41 -9.75
CA GLU A 307 -29.53 -6.88 -11.06
C GLU A 307 -30.32 -8.18 -10.88
N ALA A 308 -31.45 -8.26 -11.55
CA ALA A 308 -32.38 -9.38 -11.49
C ALA A 308 -32.48 -10.08 -12.85
N PRO A 309 -32.76 -11.39 -12.89
CA PRO A 309 -32.97 -12.09 -14.15
C PRO A 309 -34.11 -11.46 -14.95
N ARG A 310 -33.90 -11.31 -16.25
CA ARG A 310 -34.92 -10.79 -17.18
C ARG A 310 -36.10 -11.75 -17.30
N ASP A 311 -35.83 -13.06 -17.35
CA ASP A 311 -36.84 -14.11 -17.32
C ASP A 311 -36.52 -15.10 -16.18
N PRO A 312 -37.28 -15.10 -15.07
CA PRO A 312 -37.01 -15.97 -13.93
C PRO A 312 -37.20 -17.46 -14.24
N LYS A 313 -37.81 -17.84 -15.38
CA LYS A 313 -37.97 -19.24 -15.81
C LYS A 313 -36.70 -19.80 -16.45
N LEU A 314 -35.81 -18.94 -16.94
CA LEU A 314 -34.54 -19.35 -17.54
C LEU A 314 -33.46 -19.53 -16.46
N PRO A 315 -32.47 -20.42 -16.68
CA PRO A 315 -31.25 -20.44 -15.87
C PRO A 315 -30.53 -19.09 -15.97
N SER A 316 -29.76 -18.74 -14.94
CA SER A 316 -28.99 -17.51 -14.88
C SER A 316 -27.50 -17.80 -14.78
N LEU A 317 -26.69 -17.09 -15.56
CA LEU A 317 -25.28 -16.86 -15.27
C LEU A 317 -25.18 -15.61 -14.38
N VAL A 318 -24.91 -15.83 -13.10
CA VAL A 318 -24.85 -14.78 -12.07
C VAL A 318 -23.39 -14.45 -11.78
N LEU A 319 -23.06 -13.17 -11.72
CA LEU A 319 -21.70 -12.71 -11.45
C LEU A 319 -21.65 -11.91 -10.16
N ILE A 320 -20.65 -12.20 -9.33
CA ILE A 320 -20.25 -11.37 -8.18
C ILE A 320 -18.77 -11.04 -8.27
N GLY A 321 -18.42 -9.81 -7.88
CA GLY A 321 -17.04 -9.35 -7.98
C GLY A 321 -16.88 -7.85 -7.75
N ASP A 322 -15.72 -7.34 -8.16
CA ASP A 322 -15.27 -5.97 -7.95
C ASP A 322 -15.45 -5.07 -9.21
N SER A 323 -14.72 -3.94 -9.26
CA SER A 323 -14.76 -2.99 -10.37
C SER A 323 -14.29 -3.55 -11.72
N THR A 324 -13.51 -4.63 -11.72
CA THR A 324 -13.05 -5.29 -12.95
C THR A 324 -14.10 -6.23 -13.55
N VAL A 325 -15.19 -6.51 -12.82
CA VAL A 325 -16.30 -7.36 -13.26
C VAL A 325 -17.56 -6.54 -13.54
N ARG A 326 -17.79 -5.46 -12.79
CA ARG A 326 -19.06 -4.67 -12.77
C ARG A 326 -19.56 -4.18 -14.13
N SER A 327 -20.85 -3.89 -14.17
CA SER A 327 -21.52 -3.11 -15.22
C SER A 327 -21.51 -1.60 -14.94
N GLY A 328 -21.73 -0.79 -15.98
CA GLY A 328 -22.06 0.64 -15.91
C GLY A 328 -21.00 1.62 -16.40
N GLY A 329 -19.85 1.15 -16.90
CA GLY A 329 -18.90 2.00 -17.66
C GLY A 329 -18.47 3.33 -17.03
N GLN A 330 -18.17 3.38 -15.73
CA GLN A 330 -17.90 4.64 -15.05
C GLN A 330 -16.52 5.22 -15.45
N ASN A 331 -16.50 6.48 -15.90
CA ASN A 331 -15.28 7.20 -16.33
C ASN A 331 -14.47 6.46 -17.41
N GLY A 332 -15.16 5.77 -18.33
CA GLY A 332 -14.52 4.99 -19.39
C GLY A 332 -13.96 3.64 -18.93
N ALA A 333 -14.08 3.29 -17.64
CA ALA A 333 -13.71 1.99 -17.10
C ALA A 333 -14.88 0.99 -17.16
N TYR A 334 -14.64 -0.16 -17.78
CA TYR A 334 -15.61 -1.24 -17.95
C TYR A 334 -15.09 -2.53 -17.32
N GLY A 335 -15.97 -3.24 -16.62
CA GLY A 335 -15.69 -4.59 -16.15
C GLY A 335 -16.02 -5.62 -17.22
N TRP A 336 -15.31 -6.75 -17.23
CA TRP A 336 -15.50 -7.80 -18.23
C TRP A 336 -16.90 -8.44 -18.18
N GLY A 337 -17.56 -8.42 -17.01
CA GLY A 337 -18.91 -8.97 -16.85
C GLY A 337 -19.94 -8.25 -17.71
N GLU A 338 -19.77 -6.93 -17.94
CA GLU A 338 -20.63 -6.13 -18.81
C GLU A 338 -20.55 -6.56 -20.29
N ARG A 339 -19.48 -7.27 -20.68
CA ARG A 339 -19.19 -7.66 -22.06
C ARG A 339 -19.41 -9.15 -22.33
N LEU A 340 -20.04 -9.87 -21.40
CA LEU A 340 -20.33 -11.30 -21.60
C LEU A 340 -21.58 -11.58 -22.44
N ALA A 341 -22.62 -10.75 -22.35
CA ALA A 341 -23.91 -11.04 -22.98
C ALA A 341 -23.83 -11.41 -24.48
N PRO A 342 -22.97 -10.79 -25.32
CA PRO A 342 -22.83 -11.17 -26.73
C PRO A 342 -22.37 -12.62 -26.97
N PHE A 343 -21.73 -13.28 -25.99
CA PHE A 343 -21.23 -14.66 -26.13
C PHE A 343 -22.30 -15.71 -25.84
N PHE A 344 -23.48 -15.31 -25.35
CA PHE A 344 -24.54 -16.22 -24.92
C PHE A 344 -25.84 -16.02 -25.70
N ASP A 345 -26.59 -17.10 -25.88
CA ASP A 345 -27.97 -17.04 -26.33
C ASP A 345 -28.87 -16.57 -25.19
N THR A 346 -29.07 -15.26 -25.11
CA THR A 346 -29.88 -14.61 -24.07
C THR A 346 -31.38 -14.90 -24.16
N GLN A 347 -31.83 -15.69 -25.14
CA GLN A 347 -33.18 -16.28 -25.14
C GLN A 347 -33.27 -17.55 -24.29
N ARG A 348 -32.12 -18.14 -23.91
CA ARG A 348 -32.03 -19.42 -23.20
C ARG A 348 -31.38 -19.31 -21.82
N ILE A 349 -30.67 -18.21 -21.55
CA ILE A 349 -30.01 -17.94 -20.27
C ILE A 349 -30.05 -16.45 -19.94
N ASN A 350 -30.22 -16.10 -18.66
CA ASN A 350 -30.01 -14.74 -18.18
C ASN A 350 -28.52 -14.48 -17.92
N ILE A 351 -28.04 -13.26 -18.17
CA ILE A 351 -26.75 -12.79 -17.69
C ILE A 351 -27.03 -11.72 -16.64
N VAL A 352 -26.62 -11.95 -15.40
CA VAL A 352 -26.98 -11.11 -14.25
C VAL A 352 -25.71 -10.68 -13.53
N ASN A 353 -25.30 -9.43 -13.69
CA ASN A 353 -24.04 -8.92 -13.15
C ASN A 353 -24.23 -8.10 -11.89
N ASN A 354 -24.06 -8.76 -10.74
CA ASN A 354 -24.13 -8.11 -9.43
C ASN A 354 -22.76 -7.67 -8.90
N ALA A 355 -21.72 -7.61 -9.74
CA ALA A 355 -20.40 -7.10 -9.33
C ALA A 355 -20.35 -5.57 -9.26
N ILE A 356 -19.55 -5.03 -8.33
CA ILE A 356 -19.65 -3.62 -7.93
C ILE A 356 -18.31 -3.03 -7.57
N GLY A 357 -18.10 -1.80 -8.03
CA GLY A 357 -16.84 -1.09 -7.85
C GLY A 357 -16.46 -0.92 -6.38
N GLY A 358 -15.19 -1.19 -6.09
CA GLY A 358 -14.60 -1.03 -4.76
C GLY A 358 -14.92 -2.15 -3.76
N ARG A 359 -15.56 -3.26 -4.15
CA ARG A 359 -15.83 -4.38 -3.22
C ARG A 359 -14.67 -5.35 -3.16
N SER A 360 -14.46 -5.91 -1.98
CA SER A 360 -13.70 -7.11 -1.68
C SER A 360 -14.66 -8.25 -1.34
N SER A 361 -14.16 -9.47 -1.16
CA SER A 361 -14.97 -10.59 -0.67
C SER A 361 -15.60 -10.27 0.70
N ARG A 362 -14.89 -9.58 1.59
CA ARG A 362 -15.43 -9.07 2.85
C ARG A 362 -16.60 -8.11 2.63
N THR A 363 -16.36 -7.00 1.95
CA THR A 363 -17.34 -5.89 1.88
C THR A 363 -18.57 -6.26 1.05
N PHE A 364 -18.43 -7.14 0.06
CA PHE A 364 -19.59 -7.69 -0.64
C PHE A 364 -20.51 -8.50 0.28
N PHE A 365 -19.94 -9.24 1.23
CA PHE A 365 -20.70 -9.95 2.26
C PHE A 365 -21.32 -8.98 3.28
N THR A 366 -20.50 -8.14 3.91
CA THR A 366 -20.91 -7.32 5.07
C THR A 366 -21.86 -6.18 4.73
N GLU A 367 -21.90 -5.75 3.46
CA GLU A 367 -22.89 -4.79 2.96
C GLU A 367 -24.23 -5.44 2.56
N GLY A 368 -24.42 -6.74 2.84
CA GLY A 368 -25.67 -7.46 2.59
C GLY A 368 -25.91 -7.83 1.12
N ARG A 369 -24.95 -7.57 0.22
CA ARG A 369 -25.12 -7.82 -1.22
C ARG A 369 -25.16 -9.29 -1.55
N TRP A 370 -24.34 -10.09 -0.85
CA TRP A 370 -24.42 -11.54 -0.98
C TRP A 370 -25.82 -12.06 -0.64
N ALA A 371 -26.44 -11.57 0.43
CA ALA A 371 -27.80 -11.97 0.80
C ALA A 371 -28.79 -11.69 -0.33
N SER A 372 -28.76 -10.49 -0.92
CA SER A 372 -29.64 -10.13 -2.04
C SER A 372 -29.41 -10.95 -3.31
N VAL A 373 -28.18 -11.40 -3.57
CA VAL A 373 -27.88 -12.31 -4.69
C VAL A 373 -28.37 -13.72 -4.37
N LEU A 374 -28.11 -14.21 -3.15
CA LEU A 374 -28.49 -15.54 -2.70
C LEU A 374 -30.01 -15.75 -2.72
N ASP A 375 -30.79 -14.71 -2.42
CA ASP A 375 -32.26 -14.74 -2.50
C ASP A 375 -32.79 -14.98 -3.91
N GLN A 376 -32.00 -14.66 -4.94
CA GLN A 376 -32.36 -14.83 -6.35
C GLN A 376 -31.83 -16.12 -6.97
N LEU A 377 -30.84 -16.77 -6.34
CA LEU A 377 -30.25 -18.01 -6.84
C LEU A 377 -31.22 -19.18 -6.73
N LYS A 378 -31.28 -19.97 -7.80
CA LYS A 378 -32.08 -21.20 -7.89
C LYS A 378 -31.30 -22.35 -8.54
N ALA A 379 -31.86 -23.54 -8.43
CA ALA A 379 -31.28 -24.74 -9.03
C ALA A 379 -31.14 -24.57 -10.56
N GLY A 380 -29.98 -24.94 -11.09
CA GLY A 380 -29.63 -24.79 -12.51
C GLY A 380 -28.97 -23.46 -12.88
N ASP A 381 -28.90 -22.49 -11.95
CA ASP A 381 -28.08 -21.29 -12.15
C ASP A 381 -26.58 -21.63 -12.09
N THR A 382 -25.74 -20.77 -12.69
CA THR A 382 -24.28 -20.80 -12.55
C THR A 382 -23.79 -19.50 -11.95
N LEU A 383 -23.05 -19.56 -10.84
CA LEU A 383 -22.43 -18.42 -10.17
C LEU A 383 -20.95 -18.32 -10.53
N LEU A 384 -20.53 -17.15 -11.04
CA LEU A 384 -19.13 -16.77 -11.21
C LEU A 384 -18.70 -15.84 -10.08
N ILE A 385 -17.59 -16.15 -9.43
CA ILE A 385 -17.03 -15.38 -8.30
C ILE A 385 -15.63 -14.89 -8.68
N GLN A 386 -15.39 -13.58 -8.64
CA GLN A 386 -14.04 -13.01 -8.81
C GLN A 386 -13.78 -11.84 -7.84
N PHE A 387 -12.89 -12.05 -6.87
CA PHE A 387 -12.41 -11.05 -5.91
C PHE A 387 -10.89 -11.17 -5.72
N GLY A 388 -10.27 -10.15 -5.13
CA GLY A 388 -8.82 -10.13 -4.84
C GLY A 388 -8.19 -8.73 -4.96
N HIS A 389 -8.64 -7.88 -5.89
CA HIS A 389 -8.07 -6.54 -6.09
C HIS A 389 -8.14 -5.66 -4.84
N ASN A 390 -9.23 -5.80 -4.08
CA ASN A 390 -9.54 -4.93 -2.94
C ASN A 390 -9.27 -5.61 -1.58
N ASP A 391 -9.12 -6.93 -1.58
CA ASP A 391 -8.98 -7.78 -0.39
C ASP A 391 -7.63 -7.60 0.32
N GLY A 392 -6.61 -7.11 -0.39
CA GLY A 392 -5.27 -6.84 0.16
C GLY A 392 -5.15 -5.52 0.93
N ALA A 393 -6.24 -4.79 1.14
CA ALA A 393 -6.23 -3.64 2.04
C ALA A 393 -5.95 -4.08 3.49
N ARG A 394 -5.32 -3.23 4.28
CA ARG A 394 -5.06 -3.52 5.69
C ARG A 394 -6.34 -3.37 6.51
N ILE A 395 -6.63 -4.36 7.36
CA ILE A 395 -7.74 -4.32 8.33
C ILE A 395 -7.46 -3.24 9.39
N GLY A 396 -8.48 -2.49 9.80
CA GLY A 396 -8.31 -1.36 10.73
C GLY A 396 -7.58 -0.16 10.12
N ASP A 397 -7.45 -0.10 8.79
CA ASP A 397 -7.03 1.12 8.09
C ASP A 397 -8.23 1.82 7.46
N PRO A 398 -8.60 3.02 7.94
CA PRO A 398 -9.61 3.81 7.25
C PRO A 398 -9.21 4.15 5.82
N ALA A 399 -7.91 4.16 5.48
CA ALA A 399 -7.44 4.30 4.10
C ALA A 399 -7.78 3.08 3.23
N GLY A 400 -7.86 1.91 3.85
CA GLY A 400 -8.29 0.67 3.23
C GLY A 400 -9.79 0.63 2.89
N LYS A 401 -10.57 1.62 3.35
CA LYS A 401 -12.03 1.71 3.18
C LYS A 401 -12.75 0.43 3.62
N ASN A 402 -12.27 -0.21 4.69
CA ASN A 402 -12.76 -1.48 5.25
C ASN A 402 -12.74 -2.67 4.27
N ARG A 403 -11.96 -2.60 3.19
CA ARG A 403 -11.95 -3.65 2.15
C ARG A 403 -11.10 -4.87 2.53
N GLY A 404 -10.17 -4.74 3.46
CA GLY A 404 -9.22 -5.80 3.79
C GLY A 404 -9.87 -7.06 4.34
N SER A 405 -9.47 -8.25 3.86
CA SER A 405 -9.82 -9.55 4.46
C SER A 405 -8.61 -10.16 5.15
N VAL A 406 -8.80 -11.10 6.09
CA VAL A 406 -7.66 -11.81 6.69
C VAL A 406 -6.98 -12.64 5.60
N PRO A 407 -5.64 -12.57 5.43
CA PRO A 407 -4.93 -13.41 4.46
C PRO A 407 -5.09 -14.90 4.76
N GLY A 408 -5.25 -15.72 3.72
CA GLY A 408 -5.37 -17.17 3.86
C GLY A 408 -6.78 -17.72 3.68
N ILE A 409 -6.92 -18.99 4.04
CA ILE A 409 -8.16 -19.79 3.87
C ILE A 409 -8.71 -20.35 5.16
N GLY A 410 -7.99 -20.19 6.27
CA GLY A 410 -8.32 -20.80 7.55
C GLY A 410 -9.41 -20.04 8.30
N PRO A 411 -9.71 -20.47 9.54
CA PRO A 411 -10.74 -19.89 10.39
C PRO A 411 -10.28 -18.59 11.08
N GLU A 412 -9.11 -18.05 10.70
CA GLU A 412 -8.57 -16.85 11.34
C GLU A 412 -9.52 -15.67 11.13
N ALA A 413 -9.79 -14.97 12.22
CA ALA A 413 -10.62 -13.78 12.22
C ALA A 413 -9.98 -12.69 13.07
N VAL A 414 -10.17 -11.44 12.65
CA VAL A 414 -9.66 -10.25 13.33
C VAL A 414 -10.83 -9.31 13.62
N GLU A 415 -10.94 -8.82 14.85
CA GLU A 415 -11.92 -7.76 15.17
C GLU A 415 -11.46 -6.45 14.54
N ASP A 416 -12.32 -5.84 13.74
CA ASP A 416 -12.14 -4.50 13.19
C ASP A 416 -13.18 -3.55 13.75
N THR A 417 -12.79 -2.30 14.02
CA THR A 417 -13.69 -1.24 14.47
C THR A 417 -13.86 -0.24 13.34
N ARG A 418 -15.07 -0.13 12.81
CA ARG A 418 -15.41 0.79 11.73
C ARG A 418 -15.39 2.25 12.21
N PRO A 419 -15.32 3.22 11.29
CA PRO A 419 -15.34 4.65 11.65
C PRO A 419 -16.58 5.09 12.44
N ASP A 420 -17.71 4.39 12.31
CA ASP A 420 -18.94 4.64 13.08
C ASP A 420 -18.93 4.00 14.49
N GLY A 421 -17.81 3.39 14.88
CA GLY A 421 -17.65 2.70 16.16
C GLY A 421 -18.19 1.27 16.19
N SER A 422 -18.86 0.81 15.14
CA SER A 422 -19.33 -0.57 15.06
C SER A 422 -18.16 -1.54 14.93
N LYS A 423 -18.28 -2.71 15.57
CA LYS A 423 -17.27 -3.76 15.52
C LYS A 423 -17.72 -4.88 14.59
N GLU A 424 -16.78 -5.45 13.84
CA GLU A 424 -17.01 -6.63 13.02
C GLU A 424 -15.88 -7.64 13.14
N MET A 425 -16.21 -8.93 13.11
CA MET A 425 -15.21 -10.00 12.96
C MET A 425 -14.91 -10.20 11.48
N VAL A 426 -13.73 -9.78 11.07
CA VAL A 426 -13.24 -9.90 9.71
C VAL A 426 -12.68 -11.29 9.51
N GLN A 427 -13.24 -12.01 8.55
CA GLN A 427 -12.85 -13.40 8.25
C GLN A 427 -11.74 -13.46 7.19
N SER A 428 -11.18 -14.65 6.99
CA SER A 428 -10.22 -14.89 5.93
C SER A 428 -10.83 -14.77 4.53
N PHE A 429 -10.00 -14.48 3.53
CA PHE A 429 -10.41 -14.46 2.12
C PHE A 429 -11.08 -15.79 1.74
N GLY A 430 -10.47 -16.91 2.11
CA GLY A 430 -11.04 -18.23 1.83
C GLY A 430 -12.33 -18.52 2.59
N TRP A 431 -12.51 -17.99 3.81
CA TRP A 431 -13.78 -18.12 4.53
C TRP A 431 -14.93 -17.49 3.75
N TYR A 432 -14.75 -16.26 3.24
CA TYR A 432 -15.80 -15.59 2.47
C TYR A 432 -16.12 -16.34 1.17
N LEU A 433 -15.10 -16.81 0.45
CA LEU A 433 -15.30 -17.62 -0.75
C LEU A 433 -16.02 -18.94 -0.45
N ALA A 434 -15.59 -19.66 0.60
CA ALA A 434 -16.24 -20.90 1.01
C ALA A 434 -17.71 -20.67 1.37
N ARG A 435 -18.02 -19.56 2.05
CA ARG A 435 -19.39 -19.18 2.37
C ARG A 435 -20.24 -18.98 1.11
N TYR A 436 -19.74 -18.22 0.13
CA TYR A 436 -20.44 -18.01 -1.14
C TYR A 436 -20.68 -19.31 -1.90
N ILE A 437 -19.66 -20.16 -1.98
CA ILE A 437 -19.75 -21.46 -2.68
C ILE A 437 -20.80 -22.34 -2.02
N ASN A 438 -20.74 -22.50 -0.69
CA ASN A 438 -21.61 -23.41 0.03
C ASN A 438 -23.07 -22.93 0.01
N ASP A 439 -23.30 -21.63 0.20
CA ASP A 439 -24.64 -21.03 0.13
C ASP A 439 -25.25 -21.19 -1.28
N ALA A 440 -24.47 -20.95 -2.35
CA ALA A 440 -24.94 -21.11 -3.73
C ALA A 440 -25.22 -22.58 -4.09
N LYS A 441 -24.35 -23.50 -3.67
CA LYS A 441 -24.55 -24.94 -3.89
C LYS A 441 -25.77 -25.47 -3.14
N ALA A 442 -26.05 -24.93 -1.95
CA ALA A 442 -27.28 -25.27 -1.21
C ALA A 442 -28.56 -24.83 -1.96
N LYS A 443 -28.48 -23.83 -2.84
CA LYS A 443 -29.55 -23.45 -3.78
C LYS A 443 -29.58 -24.30 -5.06
N GLY A 444 -28.64 -25.23 -5.22
CA GLY A 444 -28.51 -26.06 -6.42
C GLY A 444 -27.82 -25.36 -7.60
N ALA A 445 -27.09 -24.27 -7.35
CA ALA A 445 -26.32 -23.58 -8.39
C ALA A 445 -24.96 -24.26 -8.62
N HIS A 446 -24.50 -24.25 -9.87
CA HIS A 446 -23.10 -24.54 -10.22
C HIS A 446 -22.25 -23.34 -9.83
N VAL A 447 -21.05 -23.57 -9.27
CA VAL A 447 -20.17 -22.47 -8.83
C VAL A 447 -18.82 -22.57 -9.50
N VAL A 448 -18.34 -21.43 -10.02
CA VAL A 448 -17.03 -21.27 -10.63
C VAL A 448 -16.33 -20.07 -9.99
N VAL A 449 -15.16 -20.31 -9.40
CA VAL A 449 -14.28 -19.24 -8.89
C VAL A 449 -13.28 -18.88 -9.97
N LEU A 450 -13.07 -17.58 -10.20
CA LEU A 450 -12.09 -17.06 -11.12
C LEU A 450 -11.05 -16.26 -10.33
N SER A 451 -9.76 -16.46 -10.63
CA SER A 451 -8.73 -15.55 -10.12
C SER A 451 -8.86 -14.15 -10.75
N PRO A 452 -8.33 -13.09 -10.12
CA PRO A 452 -8.45 -11.74 -10.67
C PRO A 452 -7.77 -11.59 -12.04
N ILE A 453 -8.26 -10.69 -12.90
CA ILE A 453 -7.45 -10.23 -14.05
C ILE A 453 -6.15 -9.57 -13.57
N PRO A 454 -5.02 -9.70 -14.28
CA PRO A 454 -3.75 -9.10 -13.86
C PRO A 454 -3.77 -7.57 -14.00
N HIS A 455 -2.98 -6.90 -13.17
CA HIS A 455 -2.70 -5.47 -13.34
C HIS A 455 -1.91 -5.20 -14.64
N LYS A 456 -2.06 -3.98 -15.16
CA LYS A 456 -1.40 -3.48 -16.38
C LYS A 456 0.13 -3.69 -16.37
N ASP A 457 0.75 -3.65 -15.20
CA ASP A 457 2.20 -3.75 -15.01
C ASP A 457 2.67 -5.14 -14.55
N ARG A 458 1.80 -6.16 -14.59
CA ARG A 458 2.03 -7.50 -14.00
C ARG A 458 1.73 -8.66 -14.97
N TRP A 459 2.31 -8.60 -16.18
CA TRP A 459 2.14 -9.68 -17.18
C TRP A 459 3.41 -9.99 -17.97
N GLN A 460 4.45 -9.15 -17.89
CA GLN A 460 5.67 -9.30 -18.67
C GLN A 460 6.46 -10.55 -18.27
N THR A 461 7.21 -11.13 -19.21
CA THR A 461 8.10 -12.27 -18.96
C THR A 461 9.14 -11.92 -17.90
N GLY A 462 9.37 -12.84 -16.96
CA GLY A 462 10.34 -12.67 -15.86
C GLY A 462 9.80 -11.91 -14.64
N GLN A 463 8.58 -11.37 -14.69
CA GLN A 463 7.92 -10.84 -13.50
C GLN A 463 7.29 -11.96 -12.67
N PRO A 464 7.20 -11.79 -11.33
CA PRO A 464 6.38 -12.69 -10.52
C PRO A 464 4.91 -12.60 -10.95
N ARG A 465 4.22 -13.73 -10.82
CA ARG A 465 2.79 -13.83 -11.10
C ARG A 465 2.00 -12.78 -10.30
N ASP A 466 0.99 -12.17 -10.91
CA ASP A 466 0.06 -11.32 -10.17
C ASP A 466 -0.92 -12.15 -9.33
N PHE A 467 -1.40 -11.61 -8.22
CA PHE A 467 -2.37 -12.28 -7.35
C PHE A 467 -2.01 -13.73 -6.99
N GLU A 468 -0.71 -14.05 -6.84
CA GLU A 468 -0.23 -15.43 -6.60
C GLU A 468 -0.95 -16.07 -5.40
N SER A 469 -0.96 -15.39 -4.25
CA SER A 469 -1.63 -15.90 -3.05
C SER A 469 -3.15 -16.00 -3.19
N TYR A 470 -3.81 -14.98 -3.74
CA TYR A 470 -5.28 -15.00 -3.93
C TYR A 470 -5.73 -16.06 -4.94
N THR A 471 -4.92 -16.32 -5.98
CA THR A 471 -5.15 -17.42 -6.92
C THR A 471 -5.07 -18.75 -6.17
N ALA A 472 -3.98 -19.00 -5.44
CA ALA A 472 -3.78 -20.26 -4.73
C ALA A 472 -4.91 -20.51 -3.70
N TRP A 473 -5.30 -19.49 -2.95
CA TRP A 473 -6.41 -19.57 -1.99
C TRP A 473 -7.74 -19.83 -2.70
N GLY A 474 -8.05 -19.11 -3.78
CA GLY A 474 -9.29 -19.28 -4.53
C GLY A 474 -9.42 -20.67 -5.15
N GLU A 475 -8.34 -21.18 -5.74
CA GLU A 475 -8.28 -22.53 -6.31
C GLU A 475 -8.48 -23.60 -5.24
N GLN A 476 -7.76 -23.49 -4.13
CA GLN A 476 -7.86 -24.43 -3.02
C GLN A 476 -9.26 -24.46 -2.43
N VAL A 477 -9.84 -23.28 -2.14
CA VAL A 477 -11.19 -23.18 -1.57
C VAL A 477 -12.24 -23.71 -2.54
N ALA A 478 -12.11 -23.43 -3.84
CA ALA A 478 -13.00 -23.99 -4.86
C ALA A 478 -12.96 -25.52 -4.84
N ARG A 479 -11.75 -26.10 -4.86
CA ARG A 479 -11.56 -27.56 -4.81
C ARG A 479 -12.15 -28.18 -3.54
N GLU A 480 -11.85 -27.63 -2.37
CA GLU A 480 -12.28 -28.14 -1.07
C GLU A 480 -13.81 -28.08 -0.89
N ASN A 481 -14.47 -27.11 -1.53
CA ASN A 481 -15.92 -26.94 -1.44
C ASN A 481 -16.64 -27.47 -2.69
N GLY A 482 -15.95 -28.21 -3.57
CA GLY A 482 -16.50 -28.83 -4.77
C GLY A 482 -17.10 -27.84 -5.77
N ALA A 483 -16.47 -26.68 -5.92
CA ALA A 483 -16.68 -25.73 -7.02
C ALA A 483 -15.59 -25.92 -8.08
N GLN A 484 -15.80 -25.32 -9.25
CA GLN A 484 -14.79 -25.28 -10.30
C GLN A 484 -13.94 -24.02 -10.20
N PHE A 485 -12.74 -24.04 -10.80
CA PHE A 485 -11.82 -22.93 -10.79
C PHE A 485 -11.34 -22.59 -12.21
N ILE A 486 -11.21 -21.30 -12.51
CA ILE A 486 -10.57 -20.78 -13.72
C ILE A 486 -9.43 -19.86 -13.30
N ASP A 487 -8.22 -20.18 -13.74
CA ASP A 487 -7.06 -19.30 -13.63
C ASP A 487 -7.13 -18.18 -14.68
N LEU A 488 -8.01 -17.20 -14.45
CA LEU A 488 -8.21 -16.09 -15.37
C LEU A 488 -6.98 -15.16 -15.40
N THR A 489 -6.25 -15.06 -14.28
CA THR A 489 -5.00 -14.30 -14.21
C THR A 489 -4.03 -14.74 -15.29
N MET A 490 -3.80 -16.05 -15.42
CA MET A 490 -2.88 -16.56 -16.44
C MET A 490 -3.47 -16.57 -17.84
N LEU A 491 -4.77 -16.86 -18.00
CA LEU A 491 -5.42 -16.77 -19.31
C LEU A 491 -5.27 -15.36 -19.91
N VAL A 492 -5.42 -14.32 -19.09
CA VAL A 492 -5.23 -12.94 -19.53
C VAL A 492 -3.74 -12.59 -19.67
N THR A 493 -2.89 -13.01 -18.72
CA THR A 493 -1.44 -12.75 -18.77
C THR A 493 -0.79 -13.28 -20.04
N GLU A 494 -1.06 -14.54 -20.40
CA GLU A 494 -0.48 -15.13 -21.61
C GLU A 494 -1.02 -14.43 -22.87
N ALA A 495 -2.29 -14.04 -22.87
CA ALA A 495 -2.86 -13.31 -23.99
C ALA A 495 -2.29 -11.87 -24.11
N TYR A 496 -1.99 -11.20 -22.99
CA TYR A 496 -1.29 -9.92 -22.96
C TYR A 496 0.13 -10.03 -23.52
N ARG A 497 0.86 -11.11 -23.19
CA ARG A 497 2.19 -11.38 -23.77
C ARG A 497 2.16 -11.52 -25.29
N VAL A 498 1.09 -12.11 -25.85
CA VAL A 498 0.94 -12.25 -27.29
C VAL A 498 0.67 -10.92 -27.99
N ILE A 499 -0.18 -10.05 -27.42
CA ILE A 499 -0.55 -8.78 -28.06
C ILE A 499 0.46 -7.66 -27.85
N GLY A 500 1.35 -7.79 -26.86
CA GLY A 500 2.43 -6.85 -26.58
C GLY A 500 2.01 -5.57 -25.85
N ALA A 501 3.01 -4.85 -25.34
CA ALA A 501 2.81 -3.76 -24.37
C ALA A 501 1.99 -2.60 -24.90
N GLU A 502 2.16 -2.20 -26.17
CA GLU A 502 1.39 -1.11 -26.76
C GLU A 502 -0.11 -1.37 -26.73
N ARG A 503 -0.54 -2.59 -27.11
CA ARG A 503 -1.95 -2.96 -27.10
C ARG A 503 -2.49 -3.12 -25.69
N VAL A 504 -1.70 -3.71 -24.79
CA VAL A 504 -2.08 -3.81 -23.37
C VAL A 504 -2.26 -2.41 -22.79
N ASP A 505 -1.36 -1.47 -23.07
CA ASP A 505 -1.44 -0.10 -22.57
C ASP A 505 -2.71 0.61 -23.03
N ALA A 506 -3.13 0.37 -24.27
CA ALA A 506 -4.36 0.89 -24.86
C ALA A 506 -5.65 0.23 -24.33
N TYR A 507 -5.56 -0.83 -23.52
CA TYR A 507 -6.73 -1.52 -22.93
C TYR A 507 -7.10 -1.05 -21.54
N PHE A 508 -6.33 -0.14 -20.94
CA PHE A 508 -6.62 0.40 -19.61
C PHE A 508 -7.20 1.82 -19.68
N ALA A 509 -8.21 2.07 -18.87
CA ALA A 509 -8.82 3.38 -18.64
C ALA A 509 -8.09 4.18 -17.54
N ASP A 510 -7.23 3.51 -16.77
CA ASP A 510 -6.40 4.13 -15.76
C ASP A 510 -4.95 3.63 -15.81
N ALA A 511 -4.15 4.05 -14.83
CA ALA A 511 -2.72 3.74 -14.80
C ALA A 511 -2.40 2.26 -14.53
N ARG A 512 -3.33 1.44 -14.03
CA ARG A 512 -2.95 0.13 -13.45
C ARG A 512 -4.02 -0.97 -13.47
N THR A 513 -5.27 -0.68 -13.14
CA THR A 513 -6.25 -1.71 -12.73
C THR A 513 -7.46 -1.77 -13.65
N HIS A 514 -8.05 -0.62 -14.00
CA HIS A 514 -9.33 -0.62 -14.68
C HIS A 514 -9.15 -0.66 -16.20
N THR A 515 -9.73 -1.67 -16.84
CA THR A 515 -9.80 -1.76 -18.30
C THR A 515 -10.81 -0.78 -18.88
N ASN A 516 -10.53 -0.28 -20.09
CA ASN A 516 -11.55 0.38 -20.91
C ASN A 516 -12.43 -0.65 -21.62
N ASP A 517 -13.30 -0.18 -22.52
CA ASP A 517 -14.25 -1.05 -23.23
C ASP A 517 -13.56 -2.19 -24.00
N ALA A 518 -12.52 -1.88 -24.77
CA ALA A 518 -11.78 -2.87 -25.55
C ALA A 518 -11.07 -3.90 -24.65
N GLY A 519 -10.48 -3.45 -23.54
CA GLY A 519 -9.88 -4.33 -22.55
C GLY A 519 -10.91 -5.23 -21.85
N ALA A 520 -12.11 -4.71 -21.57
CA ALA A 520 -13.20 -5.49 -20.98
C ALA A 520 -13.70 -6.59 -21.93
N VAL A 521 -13.84 -6.28 -23.23
CA VAL A 521 -14.17 -7.29 -24.27
C VAL A 521 -13.08 -8.34 -24.39
N PHE A 522 -11.80 -7.92 -24.35
CA PHE A 522 -10.66 -8.84 -24.39
C PHE A 522 -10.71 -9.82 -23.21
N ASN A 523 -10.92 -9.32 -22.00
CA ASN A 523 -11.01 -10.14 -20.79
C ASN A 523 -12.25 -11.04 -20.80
N ALA A 524 -13.41 -10.55 -21.26
CA ALA A 524 -14.63 -11.36 -21.41
C ALA A 524 -14.41 -12.56 -22.35
N THR A 525 -13.64 -12.37 -23.42
CA THR A 525 -13.26 -13.45 -24.34
C THR A 525 -12.45 -14.54 -23.62
N ARG A 526 -11.49 -14.14 -22.77
CA ARG A 526 -10.69 -15.09 -21.95
C ARG A 526 -11.54 -15.83 -20.91
N VAL A 527 -12.53 -15.15 -20.31
CA VAL A 527 -13.51 -15.79 -19.43
C VAL A 527 -14.27 -16.88 -20.19
N VAL A 528 -14.79 -16.59 -21.39
CA VAL A 528 -15.51 -17.58 -22.21
C VAL A 528 -14.63 -18.74 -22.62
N GLU A 529 -13.36 -18.50 -22.95
CA GLU A 529 -12.37 -19.56 -23.19
C GLU A 529 -12.18 -20.46 -21.97
N GLY A 530 -12.08 -19.87 -20.77
CA GLY A 530 -12.02 -20.61 -19.52
C GLY A 530 -13.28 -21.46 -19.28
N LEU A 531 -14.47 -20.87 -19.47
CA LEU A 531 -15.75 -21.57 -19.31
C LEU A 531 -15.89 -22.78 -20.24
N LYS A 532 -15.42 -22.68 -21.50
CA LYS A 532 -15.41 -23.78 -22.48
C LYS A 532 -14.52 -24.96 -22.06
N ARG A 533 -13.52 -24.72 -21.19
CA ARG A 533 -12.57 -25.73 -20.70
C ARG A 533 -13.01 -26.41 -19.40
N LEU A 534 -14.09 -25.94 -18.78
CA LEU A 534 -14.59 -26.51 -17.54
C LEU A 534 -15.05 -27.97 -17.73
N PRO A 535 -14.72 -28.88 -16.80
CA PRO A 535 -15.28 -30.24 -16.78
C PRO A 535 -16.81 -30.23 -16.82
N GLY A 536 -17.40 -31.11 -17.63
CA GLY A 536 -18.86 -31.18 -17.81
C GLY A 536 -19.48 -30.06 -18.64
N LYS A 537 -18.71 -29.01 -18.99
CA LYS A 537 -19.10 -27.90 -19.87
C LYS A 537 -20.51 -27.34 -19.59
N PRO A 538 -20.80 -26.92 -18.34
CA PRO A 538 -22.17 -26.61 -17.88
C PRO A 538 -22.87 -25.50 -18.67
N LEU A 539 -22.10 -24.63 -19.34
CA LEU A 539 -22.62 -23.51 -20.11
C LEU A 539 -22.59 -23.70 -21.63
N GLN A 540 -22.07 -24.82 -22.14
CA GLN A 540 -21.86 -25.03 -23.59
C GLN A 540 -23.15 -24.89 -24.40
N ALA A 541 -24.27 -25.36 -23.87
CA ALA A 541 -25.57 -25.33 -24.55
C ALA A 541 -26.13 -23.90 -24.73
N TYR A 542 -25.57 -22.90 -24.02
CA TYR A 542 -26.01 -21.52 -24.05
C TYR A 542 -25.03 -20.58 -24.75
N LEU A 543 -23.85 -21.06 -25.14
CA LEU A 543 -22.90 -20.26 -25.91
C LEU A 543 -23.40 -20.07 -27.34
N ARG A 544 -23.25 -18.87 -27.89
CA ARG A 544 -23.47 -18.66 -29.32
C ARG A 544 -22.35 -19.31 -30.12
N GLU A 545 -22.72 -19.91 -31.25
CA GLU A 545 -21.75 -20.26 -32.30
C GLU A 545 -21.05 -18.96 -32.75
N PRO A 546 -19.73 -19.00 -33.06
CA PRO A 546 -19.07 -17.85 -33.63
C PRO A 546 -19.78 -17.47 -34.95
N THR A 547 -20.36 -16.28 -35.01
CA THR A 547 -20.73 -15.67 -36.30
C THR A 547 -19.43 -15.47 -37.07
N LEU A 548 -19.26 -16.25 -38.14
CA LEU A 548 -18.18 -16.15 -39.12
C LEU A 548 -18.14 -14.76 -39.78
#